data_AF-A0A2S9K150-F1
#
_entry.id   AF-A0A2S9K150-F1
#
_cell.length_a   1.000
_cell.length_b   1.000
_cell.length_c   1.000
_cell.angle_alpha   90.00
_cell.angle_beta   90.00
_cell.angle_gamma   90.00
#
_symmetry.space_group_name_H-M   'P 1'
#
loop_
_entity.id
_entity.type
_entity.pdbx_description
1 polymer ?
#
loop_
_entity_poly.entity_id
_entity_poly.type
_entity_poly.pdbx_seq_one_letter_code
_entity_poly.pdbx_strand_id
1 'polypeptide(L)'
;MLDRELQLKILQTLAAAYPEGVYNLTTAMQAVTADERALLINSRYLDGHGLVVSGFRRRKMLGDNGFYDMHEHLITPAGLDFLADDGGLTAILGVVTVRFDAAQWAELLASKVEALESVNPEERSRVAQALRSLPAKAIEKVSEKLLDWAVDHAEDAWPLLCRWLGPLAA
;
A
#
# COMPACT_ATOMS: atom_id res chain seq x y z
N MET A 1 1.84 5.59 26.22
CA MET A 1 2.00 4.28 25.56
C MET A 1 1.15 4.29 24.30
N LEU A 2 1.52 3.54 23.25
CA LEU A 2 0.65 3.37 22.09
C LEU A 2 -0.46 2.37 22.43
N ASP A 3 -1.69 2.69 22.04
CA ASP A 3 -2.89 1.92 22.37
C ASP A 3 -3.78 1.85 21.13
N ARG A 4 -4.02 0.63 20.63
CA ARG A 4 -4.76 0.39 19.38
C ARG A 4 -6.25 0.63 19.53
N GLU A 5 -6.83 0.31 20.68
CA GLU A 5 -8.25 0.57 20.94
C GLU A 5 -8.50 2.07 21.04
N LEU A 6 -7.59 2.80 21.69
CA LEU A 6 -7.66 4.26 21.77
C LEU A 6 -7.51 4.91 20.40
N GLN A 7 -6.57 4.44 19.58
CA GLN A 7 -6.36 4.94 18.22
C GLN A 7 -7.59 4.73 17.34
N LEU A 8 -8.19 3.53 17.39
CA LEU A 8 -9.42 3.24 16.66
C LEU A 8 -10.55 4.16 17.11
N LYS A 9 -10.71 4.35 18.43
CA LYS A 9 -11.74 5.24 18.98
C LYS A 9 -11.53 6.70 18.55
N ILE A 10 -10.28 7.20 18.51
CA ILE A 10 -9.97 8.54 17.98
C ILE A 10 -10.39 8.65 16.51
N LEU A 11 -10.01 7.69 15.67
CA LEU A 11 -10.36 7.67 14.26
C LEU A 11 -11.88 7.67 14.05
N GLN A 12 -12.61 6.79 14.74
CA GLN A 12 -14.07 6.71 14.65
C GLN A 12 -14.75 8.01 15.12
N THR A 13 -14.25 8.62 16.20
CA THR A 13 -14.78 9.89 16.73
C THR A 13 -14.63 11.00 15.70
N LEU A 14 -13.45 11.10 15.06
CA LEU A 14 -13.18 12.11 14.05
C LEU A 14 -13.90 11.84 12.73
N ALA A 15 -14.08 10.57 12.36
CA ALA A 15 -14.88 10.17 11.19
C ALA A 15 -16.36 10.56 11.37
N ALA A 16 -16.92 10.38 12.56
CA ALA A 16 -18.31 10.77 12.85
C ALA A 16 -18.53 12.29 12.83
N ALA A 17 -17.47 13.08 12.99
CA ALA A 17 -17.49 14.54 12.98
C ALA A 17 -17.01 15.14 11.64
N TYR A 18 -16.70 14.32 10.64
CA TYR A 18 -16.25 14.80 9.33
C TYR A 18 -17.42 15.40 8.54
N PRO A 19 -17.23 16.53 7.82
CA PRO A 19 -15.97 17.25 7.55
C PRO A 19 -15.56 18.31 8.57
N GLU A 20 -16.36 18.58 9.59
CA GLU A 20 -16.14 19.70 10.51
C GLU A 20 -14.92 19.47 11.41
N GLY A 21 -14.81 18.34 12.11
CA GLY A 21 -13.72 18.05 13.06
C GLY A 21 -14.09 18.31 14.52
N VAL A 22 -13.10 18.23 15.42
CA VAL A 22 -13.30 18.29 16.88
C VAL A 22 -12.23 19.13 17.57
N TYR A 23 -12.61 20.07 18.44
CA TYR A 23 -11.66 20.90 19.23
C TYR A 23 -11.27 20.33 20.59
N ASN A 24 -12.01 19.33 21.09
CA ASN A 24 -11.70 18.68 22.37
C ASN A 24 -12.01 17.19 22.26
N LEU A 25 -10.97 16.40 22.02
CA LEU A 25 -11.10 14.95 21.81
C LEU A 25 -11.70 14.25 23.04
N THR A 26 -11.28 14.61 24.25
CA THR A 26 -11.78 14.02 25.50
C THR A 26 -13.30 14.15 25.61
N THR A 27 -13.83 15.33 25.30
CA THR A 27 -15.25 15.63 25.32
C THR A 27 -16.00 14.88 24.22
N ALA A 28 -15.49 14.92 22.98
CA ALA A 28 -16.14 14.25 21.85
C ALA A 28 -16.17 12.71 22.03
N MET A 29 -15.15 12.14 22.66
CA MET A 29 -15.07 10.72 22.98
C MET A 29 -15.92 10.30 24.19
N GLN A 30 -16.61 11.27 24.84
CA GLN A 30 -17.35 11.10 26.09
C GLN A 30 -16.53 10.42 27.19
N ALA A 31 -15.21 10.64 27.19
CA ALA A 31 -14.27 9.93 28.04
C ALA A 31 -13.91 10.80 29.24
N VAL A 32 -14.69 10.68 30.32
CA VAL A 32 -14.55 11.51 31.55
C VAL A 32 -13.17 11.35 32.23
N THR A 33 -12.41 10.30 31.91
CA THR A 33 -11.12 9.97 32.56
C THR A 33 -9.99 9.64 31.57
N ALA A 34 -10.07 10.04 30.30
CA ALA A 34 -9.00 9.73 29.36
C ALA A 34 -7.69 10.41 29.80
N ASP A 35 -6.61 9.62 29.93
CA ASP A 35 -5.27 10.13 30.17
C ASP A 35 -4.87 11.07 29.01
N GLU A 36 -4.77 12.37 29.30
CA GLU A 36 -4.41 13.41 28.32
C GLU A 36 -3.07 13.10 27.64
N ARG A 37 -2.12 12.48 28.36
CA ARG A 37 -0.83 12.09 27.80
C ARG A 37 -0.98 10.92 26.83
N ALA A 38 -1.87 9.98 27.11
CA ALA A 38 -2.18 8.89 26.19
C ALA A 38 -2.87 9.40 24.92
N LEU A 39 -3.83 10.32 25.05
CA LEU A 39 -4.48 10.98 23.91
C LEU A 39 -3.47 11.71 23.03
N LEU A 40 -2.57 12.50 23.63
CA LEU A 40 -1.50 13.19 22.91
C LEU A 40 -0.61 12.21 22.13
N ILE A 41 -0.10 11.16 22.80
CA ILE A 41 0.82 10.20 22.18
C ILE A 41 0.16 9.51 20.98
N ASN A 42 -1.07 9.04 21.14
CA ASN A 42 -1.78 8.30 20.10
C ASN A 42 -2.24 9.23 18.96
N SER A 43 -2.71 10.43 19.26
CA SER A 43 -3.08 11.42 18.22
C SER A 43 -1.86 11.82 17.39
N ARG A 44 -0.69 12.03 18.02
CA ARG A 44 0.56 12.35 17.31
C ARG A 44 1.10 11.18 16.51
N TYR A 45 0.87 9.94 16.95
CA TYR A 45 1.22 8.76 16.19
C TYR A 45 0.38 8.63 14.92
N LEU A 46 -0.94 8.82 15.01
CA LEU A 46 -1.86 8.82 13.87
C LEU A 46 -1.55 9.95 12.88
N ASP A 47 -1.23 11.14 13.41
CA ASP A 47 -0.79 12.32 12.66
C ASP A 47 0.52 12.05 11.89
N GLY A 48 1.47 11.35 12.51
CA GLY A 48 2.72 10.92 11.85
C GLY A 48 2.51 9.95 10.68
N HIS A 49 1.41 9.19 10.67
CA HIS A 49 1.00 8.33 9.56
C HIS A 49 0.02 9.02 8.59
N GLY A 50 -0.30 10.30 8.84
CA GLY A 50 -1.21 11.07 8.01
C GLY A 50 -2.67 10.60 8.06
N LEU A 51 -3.07 9.82 9.08
CA LEU A 51 -4.45 9.34 9.24
C LEU A 51 -5.37 10.39 9.88
N VAL A 52 -4.79 11.31 10.66
CA VAL A 52 -5.49 12.45 11.25
C VAL A 52 -4.60 13.68 11.14
N VAL A 53 -5.20 14.86 11.30
CA VAL A 53 -4.49 16.08 11.65
C VAL A 53 -4.69 16.28 13.15
N SER A 54 -3.63 16.19 13.93
CA SER A 54 -3.72 16.40 15.38
C SER A 54 -3.85 17.89 15.70
N GLY A 55 -4.81 18.26 16.56
CA GLY A 55 -5.00 19.61 17.10
C GLY A 55 -3.99 19.99 18.20
N PHE A 56 -3.24 19.01 18.72
CA PHE A 56 -2.23 19.26 19.75
C PHE A 56 -1.08 20.12 19.23
N ARG A 57 -0.72 21.15 19.99
CA ARG A 57 0.43 22.02 19.68
C ARG A 57 1.29 22.24 20.90
N ARG A 58 2.58 22.35 20.66
CA ARG A 58 3.53 22.73 21.70
C ARG A 58 3.36 24.21 22.00
N ARG A 59 3.15 24.55 23.27
CA ARG A 59 3.21 25.93 23.73
C ARG A 59 4.44 26.08 24.61
N LYS A 60 5.27 27.08 24.32
CA LYS A 60 6.40 27.42 25.19
C LYS A 60 5.96 28.55 26.11
N MET A 61 5.71 28.21 27.38
CA MET A 61 5.48 29.18 28.44
C MET A 61 6.66 29.16 29.41
N LEU A 62 6.81 30.21 30.22
CA LEU A 62 7.88 30.27 31.22
C LEU A 62 7.71 29.12 32.21
N GLY A 63 8.55 28.08 32.10
CA GLY A 63 8.52 26.90 32.98
C GLY A 63 7.68 25.71 32.51
N ASP A 64 6.88 25.85 31.44
CA ASP A 64 6.06 24.76 30.89
C ASP A 64 6.28 24.61 29.38
N ASN A 65 6.56 23.37 28.97
CA ASN A 65 6.79 22.98 27.57
C ASN A 65 5.83 21.85 27.16
N GLY A 66 4.61 21.90 27.66
CA GLY A 66 3.53 20.96 27.36
C GLY A 66 2.93 21.10 25.95
N PHE A 67 2.19 20.07 25.56
CA PHE A 67 1.30 20.11 24.41
C PHE A 67 -0.13 20.32 24.91
N TYR A 68 -0.87 21.15 24.20
CA TYR A 68 -2.26 21.45 24.54
C TYR A 68 -3.12 21.33 23.29
N ASP A 69 -4.38 21.02 23.51
CA ASP A 69 -5.39 21.04 22.48
C ASP A 69 -5.68 22.49 22.08
N MET A 70 -5.13 22.93 20.95
CA MET A 70 -5.18 24.34 20.53
C MET A 70 -5.79 24.54 19.14
N HIS A 71 -6.03 23.46 18.41
CA HIS A 71 -6.67 23.49 17.10
C HIS A 71 -7.62 22.32 16.97
N GLU A 72 -8.40 22.36 15.90
CA GLU A 72 -9.24 21.27 15.48
C GLU A 72 -8.42 20.02 15.16
N HIS A 73 -8.93 18.88 15.62
CA HIS A 73 -8.53 17.55 15.18
C HIS A 73 -9.45 17.13 14.06
N LEU A 74 -8.87 16.57 12.99
CA LEU A 74 -9.60 16.19 11.80
C LEU A 74 -9.11 14.81 11.31
N ILE A 75 -10.02 13.97 10.81
CA ILE A 75 -9.61 12.77 10.08
C ILE A 75 -9.22 13.13 8.64
N THR A 76 -8.16 12.53 8.12
CA THR A 76 -7.77 12.74 6.72
C THR A 76 -8.51 11.77 5.79
N PRO A 77 -8.47 11.98 4.46
CA PRO A 77 -8.92 10.97 3.51
C PRO A 77 -8.24 9.61 3.71
N ALA A 78 -6.93 9.61 4.02
CA ALA A 78 -6.20 8.38 4.33
C ALA A 78 -6.70 7.70 5.62
N GLY A 79 -7.10 8.49 6.63
CA GLY A 79 -7.75 7.97 7.84
C GLY A 79 -9.13 7.37 7.59
N LEU A 80 -9.92 8.00 6.72
CA LEU A 80 -11.23 7.48 6.28
C LEU A 80 -11.05 6.18 5.49
N ASP A 81 -10.12 6.16 4.54
CA ASP A 81 -9.77 4.97 3.76
C ASP A 81 -9.26 3.84 4.66
N PHE A 82 -8.49 4.15 5.70
CA PHE A 82 -8.03 3.17 6.68
C PHE A 82 -9.17 2.53 7.48
N LEU A 83 -10.26 3.26 7.71
CA LEU A 83 -11.46 2.72 8.37
C LEU A 83 -12.37 1.93 7.42
N ALA A 84 -12.17 2.03 6.11
CA ALA A 84 -12.99 1.35 5.14
C ALA A 84 -12.55 -0.11 4.97
N ASP A 85 -13.51 -1.04 5.00
CA ASP A 85 -13.25 -2.47 4.85
C ASP A 85 -12.78 -2.87 3.43
N ASP A 86 -12.75 -1.92 2.49
CA ASP A 86 -12.35 -2.10 1.09
C ASP A 86 -10.97 -1.49 0.76
N GLY A 87 -10.25 -0.95 1.76
CA GLY A 87 -8.98 -0.26 1.57
C GLY A 87 -9.08 1.17 1.00
N GLY A 88 -10.30 1.66 0.80
CA GLY A 88 -10.62 3.03 0.45
C GLY A 88 -10.14 3.51 -0.91
N LEU A 89 -10.32 4.81 -1.17
CA LEU A 89 -10.02 5.44 -2.45
C LEU A 89 -8.52 5.41 -2.78
N THR A 90 -7.66 5.38 -1.76
CA THR A 90 -6.20 5.22 -1.91
C THR A 90 -5.83 3.90 -2.58
N ALA A 91 -6.55 2.81 -2.33
CA ALA A 91 -6.34 1.53 -3.02
C ALA A 91 -6.75 1.61 -4.51
N ILE A 92 -7.81 2.36 -4.81
CA ILE A 92 -8.33 2.55 -6.18
C ILE A 92 -7.42 3.47 -7.00
N LEU A 93 -6.87 4.53 -6.39
CA LEU A 93 -6.03 5.51 -7.07
C LEU A 93 -4.53 5.15 -7.04
N GLY A 94 -4.12 4.29 -6.12
CA GLY A 94 -2.74 3.84 -5.91
C GLY A 94 -2.29 2.71 -6.83
N VAL A 95 -2.80 2.64 -8.07
CA VAL A 95 -2.37 1.64 -9.05
C VAL A 95 -0.88 1.80 -9.32
N VAL A 96 -0.07 0.87 -8.79
CA VAL A 96 1.35 0.78 -9.12
C VAL A 96 1.44 0.27 -10.55
N THR A 97 1.76 1.16 -11.48
CA THR A 97 2.15 0.74 -12.83
C THR A 97 3.51 0.07 -12.74
N VAL A 98 3.55 -1.26 -12.72
CA VAL A 98 4.80 -2.02 -12.83
C VAL A 98 5.35 -1.80 -14.24
N ARG A 99 6.37 -0.94 -14.36
CA ARG A 99 7.11 -0.75 -15.60
C ARG A 99 8.24 -1.77 -15.65
N PHE A 100 8.14 -2.72 -16.57
CA PHE A 100 9.27 -3.59 -16.88
C PHE A 100 10.26 -2.86 -17.78
N ASP A 101 11.53 -2.83 -17.39
CA ASP A 101 12.59 -2.43 -18.31
C ASP A 101 12.74 -3.51 -19.38
N ALA A 102 12.57 -3.13 -20.65
CA ALA A 102 12.52 -4.10 -21.75
C ALA A 102 13.83 -4.86 -21.93
N ALA A 103 14.98 -4.26 -21.59
CA ALA A 103 16.26 -4.94 -21.67
C ALA A 103 16.41 -5.98 -20.55
N GLN A 104 16.00 -5.64 -19.32
CA GLN A 104 15.95 -6.60 -18.22
C GLN A 104 14.99 -7.77 -18.53
N TRP A 105 13.85 -7.48 -19.15
CA TRP A 105 12.90 -8.53 -19.55
C TRP A 105 13.47 -9.43 -20.66
N ALA A 106 14.11 -8.84 -21.68
CA ALA A 106 14.77 -9.60 -22.72
C ALA A 106 15.85 -10.55 -22.15
N GLU A 107 16.63 -10.08 -21.17
CA GLU A 107 17.65 -10.89 -20.52
C GLU A 107 17.05 -12.05 -19.71
N LEU A 108 15.97 -11.79 -18.96
CA LEU A 108 15.27 -12.85 -18.23
C LEU A 108 14.72 -13.93 -19.17
N LEU A 109 14.07 -13.54 -20.28
CA LEU A 109 13.59 -14.50 -21.29
C LEU A 109 14.76 -15.28 -21.91
N ALA A 110 15.84 -14.60 -22.28
CA ALA A 110 17.03 -15.23 -22.84
C ALA A 110 17.63 -16.28 -21.89
N SER A 111 17.75 -15.95 -20.59
CA SER A 111 18.26 -16.87 -19.57
C SER A 111 17.39 -18.11 -19.41
N LYS A 112 16.05 -17.97 -19.52
CA LYS A 112 15.12 -19.10 -19.47
C LYS A 112 15.25 -20.00 -20.69
N VAL A 113 15.43 -19.41 -21.88
CA VAL A 113 15.67 -20.17 -23.12
C VAL A 113 16.99 -20.94 -23.04
N GLU A 114 18.06 -20.33 -22.55
CA GLU A 114 19.36 -20.98 -22.39
C GLU A 114 19.29 -22.19 -21.43
N ALA A 115 18.47 -22.10 -20.39
CA ALA A 115 18.24 -23.16 -19.41
C ALA A 115 17.42 -24.37 -19.94
N LEU A 116 16.85 -24.31 -21.16
CA LEU A 116 16.02 -25.40 -21.70
C LEU A 116 16.87 -26.59 -22.19
N GLU A 117 17.22 -27.50 -21.28
CA GLU A 117 18.09 -28.66 -21.58
C GLU A 117 17.59 -29.55 -22.74
N SER A 118 16.29 -29.56 -23.01
CA SER A 118 15.64 -30.34 -24.08
C SER A 118 15.88 -29.82 -25.50
N VAL A 119 16.36 -28.59 -25.68
CA VAL A 119 16.64 -27.97 -26.99
C VAL A 119 18.14 -28.06 -27.28
N ASN A 120 18.59 -28.08 -28.54
CA ASN A 120 20.04 -28.12 -28.77
C ASN A 120 20.73 -26.79 -28.34
N PRO A 121 22.02 -26.81 -27.93
CA PRO A 121 22.70 -25.62 -27.40
C PRO A 121 22.82 -24.47 -28.40
N GLU A 122 23.01 -24.77 -29.69
CA GLU A 122 23.16 -23.75 -30.74
C GLU A 122 21.86 -22.99 -30.99
N GLU A 123 20.72 -23.68 -31.05
CA GLU A 123 19.40 -23.07 -31.23
C GLU A 123 19.04 -22.20 -30.04
N ARG A 124 19.28 -22.69 -28.81
CA ARG A 124 19.04 -21.90 -27.60
C ARG A 124 19.84 -20.61 -27.61
N SER A 125 21.13 -20.68 -27.93
CA SER A 125 22.01 -19.52 -27.99
C SER A 125 21.56 -18.51 -29.06
N ARG A 126 21.16 -18.99 -30.25
CA ARG A 126 20.63 -18.13 -31.32
C ARG A 126 19.34 -17.42 -30.90
N VAL A 127 18.40 -18.13 -30.28
CA VAL A 127 17.13 -17.54 -29.83
C VAL A 127 17.37 -16.54 -28.70
N ALA A 128 18.24 -16.86 -27.75
CA ALA A 128 18.62 -15.95 -26.66
C ALA A 128 19.27 -14.66 -27.18
N GLN A 129 20.16 -14.76 -28.17
CA GLN A 129 20.77 -13.59 -28.81
C GLN A 129 19.74 -12.77 -29.60
N ALA A 130 18.80 -13.43 -30.28
CA ALA A 130 17.70 -12.75 -30.97
C ALA A 130 16.85 -11.94 -29.98
N LEU A 131 16.47 -12.53 -28.84
CA LEU A 131 15.73 -11.83 -27.78
C LEU A 131 16.47 -10.59 -27.29
N ARG A 132 17.77 -10.68 -26.98
CA ARG A 132 18.57 -9.53 -26.49
C ARG A 132 18.70 -8.38 -27.50
N SER A 133 18.52 -8.65 -28.79
CA SER A 133 18.65 -7.65 -29.87
C SER A 133 17.32 -7.06 -30.34
N LEU A 134 16.19 -7.54 -29.83
CA LEU A 134 14.88 -7.02 -30.20
C LEU A 134 14.62 -5.62 -29.60
N PRO A 135 13.91 -4.73 -30.33
CA PRO A 135 13.44 -3.48 -29.75
C PRO A 135 12.36 -3.74 -28.69
N ALA A 136 12.22 -2.81 -27.74
CA ALA A 136 11.29 -2.94 -26.61
C ALA A 136 9.86 -3.34 -27.03
N LYS A 137 9.32 -2.73 -28.09
CA LYS A 137 7.98 -3.02 -28.62
C LYS A 137 7.83 -4.45 -29.16
N ALA A 138 8.92 -5.06 -29.64
CA ALA A 138 8.90 -6.45 -30.09
C ALA A 138 8.99 -7.41 -28.90
N ILE A 139 9.78 -7.08 -27.88
CA ILE A 139 9.82 -7.83 -26.62
C ILE A 139 8.45 -7.86 -25.96
N GLU A 140 7.76 -6.73 -25.88
CA GLU A 140 6.39 -6.64 -25.35
C GLU A 140 5.44 -7.63 -26.05
N LYS A 141 5.41 -7.61 -27.39
CA LYS A 141 4.58 -8.54 -28.17
C LYS A 141 4.96 -10.01 -28.01
N VAL A 142 6.25 -10.31 -27.90
CA VAL A 142 6.72 -11.68 -27.66
C VAL A 142 6.29 -12.13 -26.28
N SER A 143 6.42 -11.28 -25.27
CA SER A 143 5.98 -11.55 -23.89
C SER A 143 4.47 -11.77 -23.80
N GLU A 144 3.65 -10.95 -24.46
CA GLU A 144 2.19 -11.14 -24.53
C GLU A 144 1.85 -12.52 -25.10
N LYS A 145 2.40 -12.88 -26.25
CA LYS A 145 2.14 -14.19 -26.88
C LYS A 145 2.63 -15.37 -26.06
N LEU A 146 3.79 -15.23 -25.40
CA LEU A 146 4.31 -16.26 -24.51
C LEU A 146 3.42 -16.42 -23.28
N LEU A 147 2.90 -15.33 -22.73
CA LEU A 147 1.99 -15.37 -21.60
C LEU A 147 0.66 -16.01 -22.00
N ASP A 148 0.08 -15.63 -23.13
CA ASP A 148 -1.14 -16.24 -23.66
C ASP A 148 -0.96 -17.76 -23.82
N TRP A 149 0.12 -18.17 -24.52
CA TRP A 149 0.42 -19.58 -24.71
C TRP A 149 0.65 -20.31 -23.37
N ALA A 150 1.40 -19.69 -22.46
CA ALA A 150 1.65 -20.29 -21.14
C ALA A 150 0.34 -20.47 -20.39
N VAL A 151 -0.54 -19.48 -20.33
CA VAL A 151 -1.85 -19.58 -19.66
C VAL A 151 -2.72 -20.67 -20.30
N ASP A 152 -2.75 -20.75 -21.63
CA ASP A 152 -3.52 -21.76 -22.36
C ASP A 152 -3.04 -23.20 -22.08
N HIS A 153 -1.77 -23.38 -21.70
CA HIS A 153 -1.17 -24.68 -21.43
C HIS A 153 -0.85 -24.91 -19.95
N ALA A 154 -1.22 -23.97 -19.07
CA ALA A 154 -0.87 -24.01 -17.66
C ALA A 154 -2.04 -24.49 -16.78
N GLU A 155 -2.61 -25.64 -17.13
CA GLU A 155 -3.55 -26.36 -16.25
C GLU A 155 -2.95 -26.56 -14.84
N ASP A 156 -1.63 -26.78 -14.77
CA ASP A 156 -0.87 -26.95 -13.52
C ASP A 156 -0.56 -25.62 -12.78
N ALA A 157 -0.63 -24.46 -13.44
CA ALA A 157 -0.40 -23.18 -12.77
C ALA A 157 -1.63 -22.68 -12.03
N TRP A 158 -2.83 -23.15 -12.37
CA TRP A 158 -4.06 -22.71 -11.72
C TRP A 158 -4.04 -22.92 -10.19
N PRO A 159 -3.69 -24.11 -9.65
CA PRO A 159 -3.58 -24.30 -8.21
C PRO A 159 -2.49 -23.42 -7.55
N LEU A 160 -1.40 -23.14 -8.26
CA LEU A 160 -0.31 -22.29 -7.76
C LEU A 160 -0.74 -20.82 -7.70
N LEU A 161 -1.45 -20.34 -8.72
CA LEU A 161 -2.01 -19.00 -8.75
C LEU A 161 -3.03 -18.79 -7.63
N CYS A 162 -3.96 -19.74 -7.42
CA CYS A 162 -4.90 -19.69 -6.31
C CYS A 162 -4.18 -19.65 -4.95
N ARG A 163 -3.07 -20.38 -4.81
CA ARG A 163 -2.26 -20.39 -3.59
C ARG A 163 -1.49 -19.07 -3.38
N TRP A 164 -0.95 -18.47 -4.43
CA TRP A 164 -0.14 -17.26 -4.33
C TRP A 164 -0.97 -15.98 -4.17
N LEU A 165 -2.13 -15.91 -4.84
CA LEU A 165 -3.02 -14.77 -4.78
C LEU A 165 -3.93 -14.78 -3.54
N GLY A 166 -3.97 -15.89 -2.80
CA GLY A 166 -4.84 -16.05 -1.63
C GLY A 166 -6.31 -16.22 -2.05
N PRO A 167 -7.26 -16.22 -1.08
CA PRO A 167 -8.67 -16.27 -1.41
C PRO A 167 -9.04 -15.02 -2.23
N LEU A 168 -9.32 -15.22 -3.51
CA LEU A 168 -9.94 -14.20 -4.35
C LEU A 168 -11.35 -13.97 -3.78
N ALA A 169 -11.55 -12.84 -3.10
CA ALA A 169 -12.85 -12.46 -2.57
C ALA A 169 -13.87 -12.44 -3.73
N ALA A 170 -14.96 -13.20 -3.56
CA ALA A 170 -16.10 -13.21 -4.46
C ALA A 170 -16.96 -11.96 -4.28
#